data_AF-A0A1C3WJV5-F1
#
_entry.id   AF-A0A1C3WJV5-F1
#
_cell.length_a   1.000
_cell.length_b   1.000
_cell.length_c   1.000
_cell.angle_alpha   90.00
_cell.angle_beta   90.00
_cell.angle_gamma   90.00
#
_symmetry.space_group_name_H-M   'P 1'
#
loop_
_entity.id
_entity.type
_entity.pdbx_description
1 polymer ?
#
loop_
_entity_poly.entity_id
_entity_poly.type
_entity_poly.pdbx_seq_one_letter_code
_entity_poly.pdbx_strand_id
1 'polypeptide(L)'
;MAGEFWLSDQQWALIAPLLPTNQPGAHRTDDRRVISGIIHVLRSGCRWQDCPACYGPSTTVYNRFHRWSAKGIWRRLFEAVVQTSDRDIH
;
A
#
# COMPACT_ATOMS: atom_id res chain seq x y z
N MET A 1 0.47 18.53 12.30
CA MET A 1 1.38 17.65 11.54
C MET A 1 1.43 16.31 12.24
N ALA A 2 0.46 15.43 11.97
CA ALA A 2 0.35 14.13 12.61
C ALA A 2 -0.55 13.24 11.75
N GLY A 3 -0.15 12.00 11.52
CA GLY A 3 -0.97 10.99 10.83
C GLY A 3 -0.28 10.21 9.72
N GLU A 4 1.06 10.21 9.64
CA GLU A 4 1.77 9.29 8.74
C GLU A 4 1.36 7.84 9.07
N PHE A 5 0.95 7.10 8.05
CA PHE A 5 0.63 5.69 8.16
C PHE A 5 1.82 4.85 7.71
N TRP A 6 2.24 3.90 8.55
CA TRP A 6 3.25 2.91 8.20
C TRP A 6 2.70 1.52 8.49
N LEU A 7 2.83 0.62 7.53
CA LEU A 7 2.51 -0.78 7.74
C LEU A 7 3.39 -1.34 8.86
N SER A 8 2.80 -1.98 9.85
CA SER A 8 3.53 -2.76 10.85
C SER A 8 4.15 -4.02 10.22
N ASP A 9 5.09 -4.67 10.90
CA ASP A 9 5.68 -5.91 10.41
C ASP A 9 4.63 -7.01 10.22
N GLN A 10 3.66 -7.09 11.14
CA GLN A 10 2.54 -8.02 11.06
C GLN A 10 1.66 -7.75 9.84
N GLN A 11 1.26 -6.50 9.61
CA GLN A 11 0.47 -6.14 8.42
C GLN A 11 1.26 -6.40 7.13
N TRP A 12 2.57 -6.11 7.16
CA TRP A 12 3.45 -6.36 6.02
C TRP A 12 3.60 -7.85 5.71
N ALA A 13 3.73 -8.70 6.73
CA ALA A 13 3.82 -10.15 6.56
C ALA A 13 2.58 -10.75 5.87
N LEU A 14 1.41 -10.13 6.03
CA LEU A 14 0.17 -10.54 5.34
C LEU A 14 0.11 -10.04 3.90
N ILE A 15 0.60 -8.82 3.65
CA ILE A 15 0.54 -8.16 2.34
C ILE A 15 1.62 -8.68 1.39
N ALA A 16 2.84 -8.86 1.88
CA ALA A 16 4.01 -9.19 1.07
C ALA A 16 3.83 -10.46 0.19
N PRO A 17 3.24 -11.57 0.68
CA PRO A 17 3.01 -12.77 -0.13
C PRO A 17 1.98 -12.58 -1.26
N LEU A 18 1.09 -11.59 -1.13
CA LEU A 18 0.04 -11.30 -2.11
C LEU A 18 0.54 -10.42 -3.25
N LEU A 19 1.73 -9.84 -3.09
CA LEU A 19 2.32 -8.97 -4.10
C LEU A 19 2.71 -9.80 -5.33
N PRO A 20 2.48 -9.27 -6.54
CA PRO A 20 2.85 -9.97 -7.76
C PRO A 20 4.38 -10.15 -7.83
N THR A 21 4.86 -11.39 -7.69
CA THR A 21 6.28 -11.76 -7.57
C THR A 21 7.06 -11.75 -8.89
N ASN A 22 6.40 -11.94 -10.04
CA ASN A 22 7.02 -11.99 -11.38
C ASN A 22 6.59 -10.82 -12.29
N GLN A 23 6.95 -9.57 -11.95
CA GLN A 23 6.79 -8.47 -12.91
C GLN A 23 8.14 -8.08 -13.53
N PRO A 24 8.25 -8.07 -14.88
CA PRO A 24 9.44 -7.56 -15.54
C PRO A 24 9.56 -6.05 -15.30
N GLY A 25 10.75 -5.58 -14.90
CA GLY A 25 11.03 -4.16 -14.66
C GLY A 25 12.09 -3.90 -13.59
N ALA A 26 12.42 -2.61 -13.41
CA ALA A 26 13.42 -2.12 -12.47
C ALA A 26 13.15 -2.57 -11.02
N HIS A 27 14.25 -2.70 -10.26
CA HIS A 27 14.31 -3.10 -8.85
C HIS A 27 13.11 -2.57 -8.05
N ARG A 28 12.43 -3.45 -7.31
CA ARG A 28 11.27 -3.06 -6.49
C ARG A 28 11.70 -1.96 -5.51
N THR A 29 11.27 -0.72 -5.77
CA THR A 29 11.20 0.31 -4.74
C THR A 29 10.46 -0.30 -3.56
N ASP A 30 10.99 -0.14 -2.35
CA ASP A 30 10.42 -0.54 -1.06
C ASP A 30 8.88 -0.56 -1.09
N ASP A 31 8.30 -1.72 -1.43
CA ASP A 31 6.86 -1.84 -1.72
C ASP A 31 6.07 -1.54 -0.44
N ARG A 32 6.64 -1.85 0.73
CA ARG A 32 6.05 -1.53 2.03
C ARG A 32 5.90 -0.04 2.20
N ARG A 33 6.93 0.73 1.88
CA ARG A 33 6.89 2.20 1.91
C ARG A 33 5.87 2.76 0.95
N VAL A 34 5.86 2.30 -0.30
CA VAL A 34 4.94 2.80 -1.32
C VAL A 34 3.50 2.49 -0.94
N ILE A 35 3.21 1.26 -0.49
CA ILE A 35 1.86 0.86 -0.06
C ILE A 35 1.44 1.63 1.20
N SER A 36 2.37 1.89 2.13
CA SER A 36 2.12 2.75 3.30
C SER A 36 1.68 4.15 2.87
N GLY A 37 2.35 4.73 1.86
CA GLY A 37 1.96 6.03 1.29
C GLY A 37 0.61 6.01 0.58
N ILE A 38 0.30 4.92 -0.15
CA ILE A 38 -1.02 4.75 -0.77
C ILE A 38 -2.12 4.72 0.30
N ILE A 39 -1.94 3.93 1.35
CA ILE A 39 -2.91 3.84 2.45
C ILE A 39 -3.04 5.17 3.18
N HIS A 40 -1.93 5.88 3.41
CA HIS A 40 -1.97 7.22 3.99
C HIS A 40 -2.88 8.16 3.18
N VAL A 41 -2.66 8.25 1.86
CA VAL A 41 -3.46 9.11 0.96
C VAL A 41 -4.93 8.71 0.97
N LEU A 42 -5.22 7.40 0.92
CA LEU A 42 -6.61 6.91 0.93
C LEU A 42 -7.31 7.17 2.28
N ARG A 43 -6.58 7.08 3.40
CA ARG A 43 -7.13 7.31 4.74
C ARG A 43 -7.31 8.80 5.06
N SER A 44 -6.37 9.64 4.63
CA SER A 44 -6.41 11.08 4.89
C SER A 44 -7.29 11.82 3.89
N GLY A 45 -7.55 11.24 2.71
CA GLY A 45 -8.26 11.90 1.61
C GLY A 45 -7.46 13.04 0.98
N CYS A 46 -6.15 13.14 1.25
CA CYS A 46 -5.31 14.19 0.67
C CYS A 46 -5.12 13.97 -0.83
N ARG A 47 -4.66 15.00 -1.55
CA ARG A 47 -4.28 14.83 -2.96
C ARG A 47 -3.02 13.97 -3.01
N TRP A 48 -2.85 13.19 -4.08
CA TRP A 48 -1.62 12.42 -4.29
C TRP A 48 -0.36 13.30 -4.28
N GLN A 49 -0.47 14.54 -4.77
CA GLN A 49 0.62 15.53 -4.77
C GLN A 49 1.03 15.96 -3.35
N ASP A 50 0.10 15.90 -2.40
CA ASP A 50 0.31 16.25 -1.00
C ASP A 50 0.80 15.04 -0.17
N CYS A 51 1.03 13.89 -0.81
CA CYS A 51 1.55 12.70 -0.15
C CYS A 51 2.93 13.00 0.47
N PRO A 52 3.16 12.65 1.75
CA PRO A 52 4.44 12.88 2.41
C PRO A 52 5.61 12.25 1.65
N ALA A 53 6.68 13.02 1.47
CA ALA A 53 7.86 12.60 0.72
C ALA A 53 8.59 11.39 1.34
N CYS A 54 8.33 11.07 2.61
CA CYS A 54 8.85 9.88 3.28
C CYS A 54 8.41 8.57 2.60
N TYR A 55 7.28 8.58 1.87
CA TYR A 55 6.80 7.45 1.08
C TYR A 55 7.44 7.33 -0.31
N GLY A 56 8.30 8.28 -0.68
CA GLY A 56 8.88 8.42 -2.00
C GLY A 56 8.09 9.38 -2.90
N PRO A 57 8.45 9.47 -4.19
CA PRO A 57 7.80 10.39 -5.11
C PRO A 57 6.30 10.14 -5.23
N SER A 58 5.48 11.19 -5.11
CA SER A 58 4.01 11.12 -5.22
C SER A 58 3.55 10.47 -6.53
N THR A 59 4.29 10.69 -7.62
CA THR A 59 4.06 10.05 -8.93
C THR A 59 4.27 8.54 -8.87
N THR A 60 5.27 8.04 -8.15
CA THR A 60 5.50 6.60 -7.95
C THR A 60 4.36 5.97 -7.15
N VAL A 61 3.93 6.64 -6.08
CA VAL A 61 2.79 6.22 -5.23
C VAL A 61 1.51 6.12 -6.07
N TYR A 62 1.18 7.17 -6.82
CA TYR A 62 0.01 7.20 -7.70
C TYR A 62 0.08 6.15 -8.82
N ASN A 63 1.21 6.07 -9.54
CA ASN A 63 1.37 5.14 -10.65
C ASN A 63 1.26 3.69 -10.18
N ARG A 64 1.74 3.38 -8.97
CA ARG A 64 1.59 2.07 -8.36
C ARG A 64 0.12 1.78 -8.06
N PHE A 65 -0.57 2.71 -7.41
CA PHE A 65 -2.00 2.60 -7.14
C PHE A 65 -2.79 2.33 -8.43
N HIS A 66 -2.63 3.19 -9.44
CA HIS A 66 -3.32 3.11 -10.72
C HIS A 66 -3.06 1.78 -11.45
N ARG A 67 -1.79 1.36 -11.57
CA ARG A 67 -1.43 0.08 -12.22
C ARG A 67 -2.04 -1.13 -11.52
N TRP A 68 -2.12 -1.10 -10.18
CA TRP A 68 -2.65 -2.22 -9.41
C TRP A 68 -4.18 -2.23 -9.35
N SER A 69 -4.82 -1.05 -9.40
CA SER A 69 -6.26 -0.91 -9.58
C SER A 69 -6.73 -1.50 -10.91
N ALA A 70 -6.04 -1.19 -12.00
CA ALA A 70 -6.32 -1.76 -13.32
C ALA A 70 -6.17 -3.29 -13.37
N LYS A 71 -5.33 -3.87 -12.49
CA LYS A 71 -5.10 -5.32 -12.38
C LYS A 71 -5.96 -6.00 -11.31
N GLY A 72 -6.84 -5.26 -10.61
CA GLY A 72 -7.67 -5.80 -9.53
C GLY A 72 -6.89 -6.28 -8.29
N ILE A 73 -5.61 -5.91 -8.15
CA ILE A 73 -4.73 -6.40 -7.07
C ILE A 73 -5.21 -5.89 -5.70
N TRP A 74 -5.72 -4.66 -5.64
CA TRP A 74 -6.23 -4.07 -4.40
C TRP A 74 -7.35 -4.88 -3.77
N ARG A 75 -8.23 -5.49 -4.58
CA ARG A 75 -9.32 -6.32 -4.06
C ARG A 75 -8.78 -7.50 -3.25
N ARG A 76 -7.78 -8.21 -3.80
CA ARG A 76 -7.12 -9.34 -3.13
C ARG A 76 -6.39 -8.92 -1.86
N LEU A 77 -5.77 -7.74 -1.88
CA LEU A 77 -5.11 -7.18 -0.70
C LEU A 77 -6.11 -6.82 0.42
N PHE A 78 -7.22 -6.14 0.08
CA PHE A 78 -8.24 -5.78 1.06
C PHE A 78 -8.95 -7.00 1.63
N GLU A 79 -9.28 -8.00 0.82
CA GLU A 79 -9.86 -9.26 1.30
C GLU A 79 -8.96 -9.94 2.35
N ALA A 80 -7.65 -9.99 2.11
CA ALA A 80 -6.71 -10.60 3.06
C ALA A 80 -6.57 -9.83 4.37
N VAL A 81 -6.59 -8.49 4.31
CA VAL A 81 -6.50 -7.63 5.51
C VAL A 81 -7.81 -7.70 6.33
N VAL A 82 -8.96 -7.73 5.66
CA VAL A 82 -10.28 -7.82 6.33
C VAL A 82 -10.46 -9.18 7.01
N GLN A 83 -10.09 -10.29 6.37
CA GLN A 83 -10.14 -11.63 7.00
C GLN A 83 -9.27 -11.77 8.25
N THR A 84 -8.26 -10.92 8.41
CA THR A 84 -7.40 -10.92 9.60
C THR A 84 -7.93 -9.98 10.68
N SER A 85 -8.49 -8.83 10.30
CA SER A 85 -9.08 -7.87 11.25
C SER A 85 -10.29 -8.45 11.99
N ASP A 86 -11.01 -9.39 11.36
CA ASP A 86 -12.12 -10.14 11.98
C ASP A 86 -11.64 -11.10 13.10
N ARG A 87 -10.34 -11.48 13.11
CA ARG A 87 -9.75 -12.35 14.14
C ARG A 87 -9.25 -11.61 15.38
N ASP A 88 -9.15 -10.28 15.32
CA ASP A 88 -8.62 -9.45 16.40
C ASP A 88 -9.74 -8.68 17.15
N ILE A 89 -11.02 -8.98 16.89
CA ILE A 89 -12.20 -8.37 17.54
C ILE A 89 -12.79 -9.26 18.68
N HIS A 90 -12.06 -10.30 19.12
CA HIS A 90 -12.47 -11.16 20.25
C HIS A 90 -11.53 -11.07 21.45
#